data_AF-A0A914N3T0-F1
#
_entry.id   AF-A0A914N3T0-F1
#
_cell.length_a   1.000
_cell.length_b   1.000
_cell.length_c   1.000
_cell.angle_alpha   90.00
_cell.angle_beta   90.00
_cell.angle_gamma   90.00
#
_symmetry.space_group_name_H-M   'P 1'
#
loop_
_entity.id
_entity.type
_entity.pdbx_description
1 polymer ?
#
loop_
_entity_poly.entity_id
_entity_poly.type
_entity_poly.pdbx_seq_one_letter_code
_entity_poly.pdbx_strand_id
1 'polypeptide(L)'
;MHSINQKIILIFPSIIFFLPSFIYSSNKTTNIPLEDRLIILCSDAPEQLRIFCEQLHKSDIIARKYLEVAALRLEPKSAQECFNFLCMCKYFRGKVEKGICILPNGSHLKKSVRKEFRMLSDEEREKFNKILRIMKENGEYDRFANQHKTVVVEGGAHSGPAFLLWHREFLK
;
A
#
# COMPACT_ATOMS: atom_id res chain seq x y z
N MET A 1 -18.09 0.25 47.92
CA MET A 1 -19.11 -0.76 47.57
C MET A 1 -19.24 -0.76 46.05
N HIS A 2 -18.52 -1.66 45.38
CA HIS A 2 -19.07 -2.81 44.62
C HIS A 2 -20.03 -2.37 43.51
N SER A 3 -19.73 -2.58 42.22
CA SER A 3 -19.96 -3.84 41.49
C SER A 3 -20.16 -3.45 40.00
N ILE A 4 -19.78 -4.15 38.92
CA ILE A 4 -19.12 -5.43 38.66
C ILE A 4 -18.54 -5.39 37.23
N ASN A 5 -17.44 -6.12 37.06
CA ASN A 5 -16.81 -6.58 35.82
C ASN A 5 -17.81 -7.08 34.74
N GLN A 6 -17.59 -6.67 33.49
CA GLN A 6 -17.81 -7.56 32.35
C GLN A 6 -16.60 -7.51 31.41
N LYS A 7 -15.69 -8.45 31.67
CA LYS A 7 -14.71 -8.92 30.70
C LYS A 7 -15.45 -9.78 29.66
N ILE A 8 -15.64 -9.26 28.45
CA ILE A 8 -15.85 -10.11 27.29
C ILE A 8 -14.46 -10.42 26.72
N ILE A 9 -13.94 -11.55 27.17
CA ILE A 9 -12.79 -12.22 26.60
C ILE A 9 -13.32 -12.98 25.37
N LEU A 10 -13.02 -12.49 24.17
CA LEU A 10 -13.04 -13.33 22.97
C LEU A 10 -11.61 -13.75 22.69
N ILE A 11 -11.31 -14.99 23.06
CA ILE A 11 -10.09 -15.71 22.70
C ILE A 11 -10.22 -16.11 21.23
N PHE A 12 -9.36 -15.58 20.37
CA PHE A 12 -8.90 -16.27 19.18
C PHE A 12 -7.37 -16.21 19.16
N PRO A 13 -6.67 -17.35 18.97
CA PRO A 13 -5.24 -17.45 19.19
C PRO A 13 -4.51 -17.05 17.90
N SER A 14 -4.10 -15.80 17.78
CA SER A 14 -3.10 -15.38 16.79
C SER A 14 -2.54 -14.02 17.17
N ILE A 15 -1.40 -14.07 17.86
CA ILE A 15 -0.31 -13.08 17.85
C ILE A 15 -0.75 -11.63 17.61
N ILE A 16 -0.88 -10.89 18.70
CA ILE A 16 -0.95 -9.42 18.66
C ILE A 16 0.43 -8.92 18.22
N PHE A 17 0.61 -8.62 16.93
CA PHE A 17 1.64 -7.71 16.50
C PHE A 17 1.10 -6.29 16.60
N PHE A 18 1.52 -5.57 17.65
CA PHE A 18 1.51 -4.11 17.61
C PHE A 18 2.52 -3.68 16.53
N LEU A 19 2.03 -3.36 15.33
CA LEU A 19 2.84 -2.65 14.34
C LEU A 19 2.70 -1.14 14.60
N PRO A 20 3.75 -0.45 15.06
CA PRO A 20 3.74 1.00 15.03
C PRO A 20 3.67 1.46 13.58
N SER A 21 2.71 2.33 13.31
CA SER A 21 2.49 2.96 12.00
C SER A 21 3.63 3.94 11.69
N PHE A 22 4.81 3.46 11.30
CA PHE A 22 5.87 4.31 10.79
C PHE A 22 5.68 4.54 9.29
N ILE A 23 4.79 5.47 8.94
CA ILE A 23 4.87 6.16 7.66
C ILE A 23 5.90 7.28 7.83
N TYR A 24 7.19 6.96 7.69
CA TYR A 24 8.22 7.99 7.61
C TYR A 24 8.30 8.51 6.16
N SER A 25 7.69 9.66 5.94
CA SER A 25 7.90 10.48 4.74
C SER A 25 9.13 11.35 4.95
N SER A 26 10.32 10.90 4.55
CA SER A 26 11.46 11.79 4.39
C SER A 26 11.66 12.17 2.94
N ASN A 27 11.40 13.44 2.68
CA ASN A 27 11.72 14.14 1.43
C ASN A 27 13.20 14.59 1.38
N LYS A 28 14.11 14.00 2.17
CA LYS A 28 15.43 14.60 2.44
C LYS A 28 16.67 13.71 2.24
N THR A 29 16.55 12.53 1.65
CA THR A 29 17.71 11.64 1.51
C THR A 29 17.92 11.24 0.06
N THR A 30 18.52 12.10 -0.76
CA THR A 30 19.00 11.73 -2.10
C THR A 30 20.52 11.67 -2.22
N ASN A 31 21.28 12.29 -1.29
CA ASN A 31 22.75 12.38 -1.38
C ASN A 31 23.56 11.64 -0.30
N ILE A 32 22.92 10.83 0.55
CA ILE A 32 23.61 10.08 1.61
C ILE A 32 23.85 8.62 1.14
N PRO A 33 25.03 8.02 1.41
CA PRO A 33 25.31 6.60 1.17
C PRO A 33 24.28 5.67 1.82
N LEU A 34 24.09 4.48 1.26
CA LEU A 34 23.01 3.59 1.66
C LEU A 34 23.11 3.13 3.12
N GLU A 35 24.30 2.72 3.54
CA GLU A 35 24.63 2.38 4.93
C GLU A 35 24.27 3.53 5.89
N ASP A 36 24.62 4.76 5.57
CA ASP A 36 24.35 5.92 6.43
C ASP A 36 22.85 6.26 6.51
N ARG A 37 22.09 6.03 5.44
CA ARG A 37 20.61 6.15 5.48
C ARG A 37 19.98 5.11 6.38
N LEU A 38 20.45 3.87 6.31
CA LEU A 38 19.93 2.76 7.12
C LEU A 38 20.13 3.02 8.61
N ILE A 39 21.30 3.54 8.97
CA ILE A 39 21.63 3.93 10.35
C ILE A 39 20.68 5.03 10.83
N ILE A 40 20.42 6.05 10.01
CA ILE A 40 19.49 7.13 10.37
C ILE A 40 18.06 6.60 10.52
N LEU A 41 17.57 5.82 9.55
CA LEU A 41 16.19 5.29 9.57
C LEU A 41 15.92 4.34 10.75
N CYS A 42 16.93 3.59 11.20
CA CYS A 42 16.79 2.61 12.27
C CYS A 42 17.35 3.07 13.62
N SER A 43 17.82 4.32 13.73
CA SER A 43 18.44 4.86 14.95
C SER A 43 17.49 4.87 16.15
N ASP A 44 16.20 5.12 15.90
CA ASP A 44 15.14 5.15 16.93
C ASP A 44 14.54 3.77 17.22
N ALA A 45 14.97 2.72 16.52
CA ALA A 45 14.47 1.37 16.76
C ALA A 45 15.00 0.83 18.09
N PRO A 46 14.18 0.09 18.88
CA PRO A 46 14.68 -0.64 20.05
C PRO A 46 15.88 -1.50 19.65
N GLU A 47 16.89 -1.60 20.52
CA GLU A 47 18.17 -2.27 20.22
C GLU A 47 17.98 -3.69 19.66
N GLN A 48 17.02 -4.43 20.20
CA GLN A 48 16.63 -5.78 19.80
C GLN A 48 16.05 -5.87 18.38
N LEU A 49 15.48 -4.77 17.87
CA LEU A 49 14.84 -4.68 16.56
C LEU A 49 15.70 -3.94 15.53
N ARG A 50 16.81 -3.34 15.94
CA ARG A 50 17.64 -2.52 15.06
C ARG A 50 18.22 -3.33 13.90
N ILE A 51 18.73 -4.53 14.17
CA ILE A 51 19.22 -5.45 13.12
C ILE A 51 18.09 -5.82 12.16
N PHE A 52 16.89 -6.09 12.68
CA PHE A 52 15.73 -6.42 11.85
C PHE A 52 15.30 -5.24 10.97
N CYS A 53 15.28 -4.02 11.51
CA CYS A 53 15.01 -2.79 10.78
C CYS A 53 16.01 -2.59 9.63
N GLU A 54 17.31 -2.73 9.90
CA GLU A 54 18.36 -2.58 8.89
C GLU A 54 18.22 -3.61 7.77
N GLN A 55 17.98 -4.89 8.10
CA GLN A 55 17.75 -5.95 7.11
C GLN A 55 16.50 -5.72 6.25
N LEU A 56 15.42 -5.24 6.86
CA LEU A 56 14.18 -4.94 6.17
C LEU A 56 14.38 -3.82 5.14
N HIS A 57 15.06 -2.73 5.54
CA HIS A 57 15.33 -1.64 4.62
C HIS A 57 16.33 -2.02 3.53
N LYS A 58 17.39 -2.78 3.85
CA LYS A 58 18.30 -3.34 2.82
C LYS A 58 17.51 -4.14 1.78
N SER A 59 16.59 -4.99 2.23
CA SER A 59 15.72 -5.76 1.35
C SER A 59 14.80 -4.87 0.51
N ASP A 60 14.19 -3.82 1.08
CA ASP A 60 13.34 -2.86 0.34
C ASP A 60 14.13 -2.12 -0.75
N ILE A 61 15.35 -1.66 -0.46
CA ILE A 61 16.21 -0.99 -1.44
C ILE A 61 16.55 -1.93 -2.60
N ILE A 62 16.97 -3.15 -2.28
CA ILE A 62 17.32 -4.16 -3.28
C ILE A 62 16.10 -4.47 -4.15
N ALA A 63 14.93 -4.68 -3.54
CA ALA A 63 13.68 -4.91 -4.25
C ALA A 63 13.32 -3.75 -5.19
N ARG A 64 13.46 -2.49 -4.75
CA ARG A 64 13.22 -1.32 -5.61
C ARG A 64 14.14 -1.27 -6.82
N LYS A 65 15.42 -1.60 -6.66
CA LYS A 65 16.37 -1.68 -7.79
C LYS A 65 15.93 -2.75 -8.80
N TYR A 66 15.50 -3.92 -8.33
CA TYR A 66 14.95 -4.95 -9.21
C TYR A 66 13.66 -4.48 -9.91
N LEU A 67 12.78 -3.77 -9.21
CA LEU A 67 11.55 -3.22 -9.77
C LEU A 67 11.81 -2.14 -10.82
N GLU A 68 12.82 -1.29 -10.65
CA GLU A 68 13.22 -0.31 -11.68
C GLU A 68 13.65 -1.00 -12.97
N VAL A 69 14.46 -2.06 -12.86
CA VAL A 69 14.89 -2.88 -14.01
C VAL A 69 13.71 -3.59 -14.67
N ALA A 70 12.75 -4.09 -13.88
CA ALA A 70 11.54 -4.72 -14.39
C ALA A 70 10.60 -3.70 -15.07
N ALA A 71 10.40 -2.53 -14.46
CA ALA A 71 9.54 -1.47 -14.96
C ALA A 71 10.05 -0.87 -16.28
N LEU A 72 11.38 -0.83 -16.50
CA LEU A 72 11.97 -0.44 -17.78
C LEU A 72 11.65 -1.41 -18.93
N ARG A 73 11.23 -2.64 -18.62
CA ARG A 73 10.95 -3.69 -19.62
C ARG A 73 9.47 -3.97 -19.83
N LEU A 74 8.60 -3.41 -18.99
CA LEU A 74 7.17 -3.68 -19.03
C LEU A 74 6.45 -2.44 -19.57
N GLU A 75 5.87 -2.58 -20.76
CA GLU A 75 4.83 -1.65 -21.19
C GLU A 75 3.57 -1.94 -20.37
N PRO A 76 3.13 -1.02 -19.49
CA PRO A 76 1.95 -1.25 -18.69
C PRO A 76 0.76 -1.42 -19.62
N LYS A 77 -0.03 -2.47 -19.38
CA LYS A 77 -1.29 -2.73 -20.08
C LYS A 77 -2.46 -2.05 -19.36
N SER A 78 -2.35 -1.92 -18.04
CA SER A 78 -3.36 -1.30 -17.18
C SER A 78 -2.76 -0.26 -16.22
N ALA A 79 -3.62 0.56 -15.61
CA ALA A 79 -3.18 1.58 -14.65
C ALA A 79 -2.52 0.97 -13.40
N GLN A 80 -2.91 -0.25 -13.04
CA GLN A 80 -2.42 -1.00 -11.88
C GLN A 80 -0.96 -1.44 -12.04
N GLU A 81 -0.46 -1.54 -13.27
CA GLU A 81 0.94 -1.90 -13.56
C GLU A 81 1.88 -0.68 -13.47
N CYS A 82 1.34 0.52 -13.25
CA CYS A 82 2.15 1.73 -13.15
C CYS A 82 2.71 1.97 -11.74
N PHE A 83 3.99 2.34 -11.69
CA PHE A 83 4.69 2.64 -10.43
C PHE A 83 4.81 4.15 -10.11
N ASN A 84 4.40 5.03 -11.03
CA ASN A 84 4.45 6.48 -10.83
C ASN A 84 3.29 7.22 -11.53
N PHE A 85 3.05 8.48 -11.15
CA PHE A 85 1.94 9.28 -11.68
C PHE A 85 2.06 9.59 -13.18
N LEU A 86 3.28 9.64 -13.72
CA LEU A 86 3.51 9.89 -15.15
C LEU A 86 3.02 8.72 -16.01
N CYS A 87 3.36 7.49 -15.60
CA CYS A 87 2.88 6.26 -16.20
C CYS A 87 1.35 6.17 -16.16
N MET A 88 0.76 6.48 -15.00
CA MET A 88 -0.70 6.41 -14.81
C MET A 88 -1.44 7.41 -15.69
N CYS A 89 -0.81 8.52 -16.07
CA CYS A 89 -1.48 9.67 -16.67
C CYS A 89 -2.35 9.31 -17.88
N LYS A 90 -1.87 8.43 -18.76
CA LYS A 90 -2.62 7.98 -19.95
C LYS A 90 -3.94 7.30 -19.60
N TYR A 91 -3.97 6.53 -18.52
CA TYR A 91 -5.15 5.78 -18.07
C TYR A 91 -6.21 6.67 -17.41
N PHE A 92 -5.79 7.79 -16.83
CA PHE A 92 -6.69 8.80 -16.27
C PHE A 92 -7.09 9.87 -17.29
N ARG A 93 -6.81 9.64 -18.58
CA ARG A 93 -7.05 10.60 -19.68
C ARG A 93 -6.37 11.95 -19.44
N GLY A 94 -5.29 11.95 -18.67
CA GLY A 94 -4.52 13.16 -18.37
C GLY A 94 -3.48 13.46 -19.44
N LYS A 95 -2.88 14.65 -19.34
CA LYS A 95 -1.76 15.10 -20.16
C LYS A 95 -0.55 15.39 -19.27
N VAL A 96 0.63 15.02 -19.74
CA VAL A 96 1.88 15.32 -19.02
C VAL A 96 2.38 16.69 -19.46
N GLU A 97 2.46 17.63 -18.54
CA GLU A 97 3.01 18.97 -18.74
C GLU A 97 4.07 19.25 -17.68
N LYS A 98 5.29 19.62 -18.11
CA LYS A 98 6.42 19.93 -17.21
C LYS A 98 6.68 18.84 -16.13
N GLY A 99 6.49 17.57 -16.48
CA GLY A 99 6.70 16.45 -15.55
C GLY A 99 5.57 16.25 -14.53
N ILE A 100 4.40 16.85 -14.74
CA ILE A 100 3.20 16.68 -13.90
C ILE A 100 2.06 16.16 -14.77
N CYS A 101 1.27 15.23 -14.25
CA CYS A 101 0.05 14.77 -14.92
C CYS A 101 -1.13 15.70 -14.58
N ILE A 102 -1.69 16.34 -15.59
CA ILE A 102 -2.88 17.20 -15.51
C ILE A 102 -4.09 16.41 -16.00
N LEU A 103 -5.11 16.26 -15.15
CA LEU A 103 -6.34 15.54 -15.44
C LEU A 103 -7.29 16.38 -16.31
N PRO A 104 -8.32 15.78 -16.96
CA PRO A 104 -9.26 16.51 -17.81
C PRO A 104 -9.99 17.68 -17.14
N ASN A 105 -10.13 17.64 -15.81
CA ASN A 105 -10.74 18.71 -15.02
C ASN A 105 -9.73 19.82 -14.63
N GLY A 106 -8.52 19.81 -15.17
CA GLY A 106 -7.44 20.75 -14.86
C GLY A 106 -6.68 20.48 -13.56
N SER A 107 -7.12 19.50 -12.75
CA SER A 107 -6.45 19.18 -11.49
C SER A 107 -5.21 18.31 -11.70
N HIS A 108 -4.24 18.42 -10.80
CA HIS A 108 -3.05 17.56 -10.83
C HIS A 108 -3.37 16.17 -10.27
N LEU A 109 -2.88 15.12 -10.93
CA LEU A 109 -2.90 13.78 -10.35
C LEU A 109 -2.01 13.76 -9.11
N LYS A 110 -2.59 13.36 -7.98
CA LYS A 110 -1.93 13.34 -6.67
C LYS A 110 -2.19 12.02 -5.95
N LYS A 111 -1.40 11.77 -4.91
CA LYS A 111 -1.58 10.61 -4.02
C LYS A 111 -2.96 10.66 -3.37
N SER A 112 -3.67 9.53 -3.39
CA SER A 112 -4.94 9.37 -2.67
C SER A 112 -4.70 9.20 -1.16
N VAL A 113 -5.65 9.67 -0.35
CA VAL A 113 -5.66 9.47 1.10
C VAL A 113 -6.68 8.39 1.42
N ARG A 114 -6.23 7.29 2.02
CA ARG A 114 -7.12 6.26 2.56
C ARG A 114 -7.62 6.72 3.92
N LYS A 115 -8.93 6.82 4.06
CA LYS A 115 -9.61 7.22 5.30
C LYS A 115 -10.28 6.00 5.94
N GLU A 116 -10.51 6.09 7.24
CA GLU A 116 -11.37 5.14 7.94
C GLU A 116 -12.83 5.39 7.48
N PHE A 117 -13.59 4.32 7.23
CA PHE A 117 -14.90 4.39 6.56
C PHE A 117 -15.97 5.16 7.35
N ARG A 118 -15.97 5.06 8.69
CA ARG A 118 -16.88 5.79 9.59
C ARG A 118 -16.52 7.28 9.68
N MET A 119 -15.27 7.63 9.38
CA MET A 119 -14.80 9.02 9.31
C MET A 119 -15.12 9.72 7.97
N LEU A 120 -15.71 9.01 7.00
CA LEU A 120 -16.17 9.62 5.75
C LEU A 120 -17.40 10.49 6.00
N SER A 121 -17.51 11.59 5.24
CA SER A 121 -18.79 12.31 5.14
C SER A 121 -19.85 11.43 4.48
N ASP A 122 -21.13 11.79 4.62
CA ASP A 122 -22.22 11.02 4.01
C ASP A 122 -22.11 10.98 2.48
N GLU A 123 -21.71 12.08 1.85
CA GLU A 123 -21.44 12.13 0.40
C GLU A 123 -20.27 11.21 -0.01
N GLU A 124 -19.16 11.24 0.73
CA GLU A 124 -18.01 10.36 0.47
C GLU A 124 -18.41 8.88 0.61
N ARG A 125 -19.22 8.56 1.63
CA ARG A 125 -19.69 7.20 1.89
C ARG A 125 -20.65 6.70 0.82
N GLU A 126 -21.60 7.53 0.39
CA GLU A 126 -22.52 7.21 -0.70
C GLU A 126 -21.75 6.95 -2.01
N LYS A 127 -20.80 7.84 -2.34
CA LYS A 127 -19.94 7.69 -3.51
C LYS A 127 -19.13 6.39 -3.47
N PHE A 128 -18.55 6.06 -2.32
CA PHE A 128 -17.82 4.80 -2.13
C PHE A 128 -18.72 3.58 -2.38
N ASN A 129 -19.89 3.52 -1.74
CA ASN A 129 -20.82 2.41 -1.91
C ASN A 129 -21.33 2.28 -3.35
N LYS A 130 -21.62 3.42 -4.01
CA LYS A 130 -22.03 3.45 -5.42
C LYS A 130 -20.96 2.86 -6.33
N ILE A 131 -19.68 3.22 -6.14
CA ILE A 131 -18.58 2.68 -6.94
C ILE A 131 -18.40 1.19 -6.69
N LEU A 132 -18.48 0.71 -5.44
CA LEU A 132 -18.42 -0.73 -5.15
C LEU A 132 -19.54 -1.50 -5.86
N ARG A 133 -20.76 -0.94 -5.90
CA ARG A 133 -21.88 -1.56 -6.62
C ARG A 133 -21.62 -1.60 -8.13
N ILE A 134 -21.15 -0.51 -8.73
CA ILE A 134 -20.78 -0.46 -10.15
C ILE A 134 -19.70 -1.51 -10.46
N MET A 135 -18.68 -1.62 -9.60
CA MET A 135 -17.61 -2.63 -9.75
C MET A 135 -18.15 -4.06 -9.66
N LYS A 136 -19.16 -4.30 -8.83
CA LYS A 136 -19.80 -5.61 -8.74
C LYS A 136 -20.67 -5.90 -9.97
N GLU A 137 -21.45 -4.94 -10.42
CA GLU A 137 -22.34 -5.05 -11.58
C GLU A 137 -21.57 -5.26 -12.89
N ASN A 138 -20.40 -4.62 -13.05
CA ASN A 138 -19.58 -4.76 -14.25
C ASN A 138 -18.54 -5.90 -14.16
N GLY A 139 -18.53 -6.67 -13.07
CA GLY A 139 -17.65 -7.82 -12.86
C GLY A 139 -16.22 -7.52 -12.40
N GLU A 140 -15.82 -6.26 -12.27
CA GLU A 140 -14.48 -5.91 -11.78
C GLU A 140 -14.23 -6.41 -10.36
N TYR A 141 -15.21 -6.24 -9.46
CA TYR A 141 -15.11 -6.76 -8.09
C TYR A 141 -14.86 -8.27 -8.07
N ASP A 142 -15.55 -9.01 -8.93
CA ASP A 142 -15.40 -10.46 -9.04
C ASP A 142 -14.06 -10.87 -9.66
N ARG A 143 -13.54 -10.08 -10.61
CA ARG A 143 -12.19 -10.24 -11.14
C ARG A 143 -11.14 -10.13 -10.02
N PHE A 144 -11.24 -9.13 -9.15
CA PHE A 144 -10.35 -8.98 -7.99
C PHE A 144 -10.51 -10.13 -7.00
N ALA A 145 -11.74 -10.53 -6.67
CA ALA A 145 -12.00 -11.64 -5.76
C ALA A 145 -11.42 -12.97 -6.29
N ASN A 146 -11.55 -13.22 -7.60
CA ASN A 146 -10.97 -14.39 -8.26
C ASN A 146 -9.44 -14.35 -8.27
N GLN A 147 -8.82 -13.19 -8.49
CA GLN A 147 -7.36 -13.05 -8.41
C GLN A 147 -6.84 -13.41 -7.01
N HIS A 148 -7.50 -12.94 -5.96
CA HIS A 148 -7.16 -13.31 -4.57
C HIS A 148 -7.32 -14.82 -4.34
N LYS A 149 -8.45 -15.38 -4.77
CA LYS A 149 -8.73 -16.83 -4.68
C LYS A 149 -7.63 -17.68 -5.33
N THR A 150 -7.19 -17.33 -6.54
CA THR A 150 -6.15 -18.10 -7.25
C THR A 150 -4.85 -18.14 -6.46
N VAL A 151 -4.40 -17.02 -5.90
CA VAL A 151 -3.14 -16.96 -5.15
C VAL A 151 -3.25 -17.62 -3.76
N VAL A 152 -4.46 -17.69 -3.18
CA VAL A 152 -4.69 -18.50 -1.96
C VAL A 152 -4.46 -19.97 -2.25
N VAL A 153 -4.95 -20.48 -3.39
CA VAL A 153 -4.75 -21.88 -3.81
C VAL A 153 -3.26 -22.17 -4.05
N GLU A 154 -2.53 -21.19 -4.57
CA GLU A 154 -1.07 -21.30 -4.82
C GLU A 154 -0.21 -21.05 -3.56
N GLY A 155 -0.81 -20.65 -2.43
CA GLY A 155 -0.12 -20.39 -1.16
C GLY A 155 0.73 -19.11 -1.12
N GLY A 156 0.68 -18.27 -2.17
CA GLY A 156 1.56 -17.10 -2.30
C GLY A 156 1.13 -15.86 -1.50
N ALA A 157 -0.12 -15.80 -1.04
CA ALA A 157 -0.70 -14.60 -0.43
C ALA A 157 -0.93 -14.71 1.08
N HIS A 158 -0.86 -15.90 1.69
CA HIS A 158 -1.18 -16.12 3.11
C HIS A 158 -0.11 -16.97 3.80
N SER A 159 -0.10 -16.94 5.14
CA SER A 159 0.72 -17.83 5.97
C SER A 159 2.22 -17.76 5.70
N GLY A 160 2.72 -16.62 5.20
CA GLY A 160 4.12 -16.42 4.86
C GLY A 160 4.51 -14.95 4.81
N PRO A 161 5.80 -14.65 4.63
CA PRO A 161 6.34 -13.28 4.66
C PRO A 161 5.78 -12.39 3.54
N ALA A 162 5.26 -12.97 2.46
CA ALA A 162 4.65 -12.25 1.35
C ALA A 162 3.24 -11.69 1.69
N PHE A 163 2.60 -12.10 2.79
CA PHE A 163 1.22 -11.73 3.12
C PHE A 163 0.97 -10.22 3.02
N LEU A 164 1.78 -9.40 3.71
CA LEU A 164 1.60 -7.95 3.72
C LEU A 164 1.97 -7.31 2.37
N LEU A 165 3.00 -7.82 1.70
CA LEU A 165 3.47 -7.26 0.43
C LEU A 165 2.47 -7.51 -0.70
N TRP A 166 1.93 -8.72 -0.77
CA TRP A 166 0.93 -9.10 -1.77
C TRP A 166 -0.36 -8.31 -1.60
N HIS A 167 -0.91 -8.23 -0.38
CA HIS A 167 -2.14 -7.47 -0.12
C HIS A 167 -1.95 -5.95 -0.29
N ARG A 168 -0.74 -5.43 -0.03
CA ARG A 168 -0.40 -4.03 -0.30
C ARG A 168 -0.51 -3.72 -1.80
N GLU A 169 0.00 -4.61 -2.65
CA GLU A 169 -0.10 -4.46 -4.11
C GLU A 169 -1.54 -4.65 -4.60
N PHE A 170 -2.24 -5.66 -4.08
CA PHE A 170 -3.62 -5.96 -4.45
C PHE A 170 -4.60 -4.80 -4.21
N LEU A 171 -4.35 -3.96 -3.20
CA LEU A 171 -5.21 -2.82 -2.85
C LEU A 171 -4.84 -1.50 -3.56
N LYS A 172 -3.81 -1.48 -4.42
CA LYS A 172 -3.43 -0.26 -5.17
C LYS A 172 -4.44 0.05 -6.27
#